data_AF-A0A810N9G6-F1
#
_entry.id   AF-A0A810N9G6-F1
#
_cell.length_a   1.000
_cell.length_b   1.000
_cell.length_c   1.000
_cell.angle_alpha   90.00
_cell.angle_beta   90.00
_cell.angle_gamma   90.00
#
_symmetry.space_group_name_H-M   'P 1'
#
loop_
_entity.id
_entity.type
_entity.pdbx_description
1 polymer ?
#
loop_
_entity_poly.entity_id
_entity_poly.type
_entity_poly.pdbx_seq_one_letter_code
_entity_poly.pdbx_strand_id
1 'polypeptide(L)' 'MIDADDREVQADLATMAALNERVHDLDTHELTTYATSLGVRPPDDRPGWYIVLEYAPDLTERGLFWVGPDDE' A
#
# COMPACT_ATOMS: atom_id res chain seq x y z
N MET A 1 2.00 -3.04 20.54
CA MET A 1 2.71 -2.39 19.42
C MET A 1 2.67 -3.42 18.32
N ILE A 2 1.69 -3.32 17.42
CA ILE A 2 1.57 -4.30 16.34
C ILE A 2 2.65 -3.95 15.33
N ASP A 3 3.40 -5.00 15.00
CA ASP A 3 4.52 -5.07 14.09
C ASP A 3 4.11 -4.49 12.73
N ALA A 4 4.68 -3.36 12.33
CA ALA A 4 4.41 -2.72 11.02
C ALA A 4 4.92 -3.57 9.83
N ASP A 5 5.62 -4.67 10.10
CA ASP A 5 6.19 -5.58 9.10
C ASP A 5 5.13 -6.46 8.42
N ASP A 6 3.98 -6.71 9.07
CA ASP A 6 2.97 -7.67 8.57
C ASP A 6 2.02 -7.08 7.48
N ARG A 7 2.22 -5.82 7.07
CA ARG A 7 1.29 -5.12 6.16
C ARG A 7 1.93 -4.48 4.93
N GLU A 8 3.23 -4.69 4.70
CA GLU A 8 3.87 -4.19 3.48
C GLU A 8 3.21 -4.81 2.24
N VAL A 9 2.97 -3.98 1.22
CA VAL A 9 2.40 -4.45 -0.05
C VAL A 9 3.38 -5.40 -0.74
N GLN A 10 3.04 -6.68 -0.74
CA GLN A 10 3.83 -7.71 -1.43
C GLN A 10 3.41 -7.83 -2.89
N ALA A 11 4.31 -7.45 -3.80
CA ALA A 11 4.11 -7.62 -5.23
C ALA A 11 5.44 -7.84 -5.97
N ASP A 12 5.35 -8.35 -7.19
CA ASP A 12 6.54 -8.54 -8.04
C ASP A 12 7.20 -7.19 -8.38
N LEU A 13 8.49 -7.22 -8.74
CA LEU A 13 9.30 -6.01 -8.88
C LEU A 13 8.71 -5.02 -9.90
N ALA A 14 8.17 -5.53 -11.00
CA ALA A 14 7.53 -4.70 -12.03
C ALA A 14 6.26 -4.01 -11.52
N THR A 15 5.47 -4.71 -10.71
CA THR A 15 4.25 -4.16 -10.10
C THR A 15 4.61 -3.11 -9.04
N MET A 16 5.60 -3.39 -8.20
CA MET A 16 6.10 -2.42 -7.21
C MET A 16 6.64 -1.16 -7.87
N ALA A 17 7.42 -1.27 -8.95
CA ALA A 17 7.88 -0.12 -9.72
C ALA A 17 6.70 0.71 -10.25
N ALA A 18 5.71 0.05 -10.87
CA ALA A 18 4.55 0.73 -11.43
C ALA A 18 3.69 1.43 -10.37
N LEU A 19 3.62 0.89 -9.15
CA LEU A 19 2.93 1.53 -8.02
C LEU A 19 3.71 2.75 -7.49
N ASN A 20 5.02 2.64 -7.32
CA ASN A 20 5.87 3.75 -6.88
C ASN A 20 5.90 4.90 -7.90
N GLU A 21 5.79 4.62 -9.20
CA GLU A 21 5.66 5.68 -10.20
C GLU A 21 4.36 6.49 -10.07
N ARG A 22 3.31 5.90 -9.49
CA ARG A 22 1.97 6.49 -9.42
C ARG A 22 1.54 6.92 -8.03
N VAL A 23 2.23 6.51 -6.98
CA VAL A 23 1.86 6.83 -5.59
C VAL A 23 1.83 8.33 -5.28
N HIS A 24 2.61 9.13 -6.00
CA HIS A 24 2.63 10.59 -5.85
C HIS A 24 1.58 11.32 -6.70
N ASP A 25 0.98 10.64 -7.67
CA ASP A 25 0.03 11.20 -8.63
C ASP A 25 -1.41 10.78 -8.31
N LEU A 26 -1.57 9.56 -7.76
CA LEU A 26 -2.86 8.97 -7.42
C LEU A 26 -3.15 9.09 -5.93
N ASP A 27 -4.40 9.38 -5.60
CA ASP A 27 -4.88 9.28 -4.21
C ASP A 27 -4.94 7.81 -3.75
N THR A 28 -4.96 7.59 -2.45
CA THR A 28 -4.98 6.26 -1.80
C THR A 28 -6.01 5.29 -2.42
N HIS A 29 -7.22 5.77 -2.71
CA HIS A 29 -8.28 4.93 -3.31
C HIS A 29 -7.96 4.53 -4.76
N GLU A 30 -7.42 5.46 -5.55
CA GLU A 30 -7.03 5.22 -6.94
C GLU A 30 -5.82 4.29 -7.02
N LEU A 31 -4.84 4.50 -6.13
CA LEU A 31 -3.67 3.64 -6.00
C LEU A 31 -4.06 2.20 -5.64
N THR A 32 -4.99 2.04 -4.69
CA THR A 32 -5.52 0.73 -4.28
C THR A 32 -6.24 0.03 -5.43
N THR A 33 -7.08 0.78 -6.16
CA THR A 33 -7.78 0.26 -7.34
C THR A 33 -6.78 -0.17 -8.42
N TYR A 34 -5.74 0.64 -8.64
CA TYR A 34 -4.70 0.33 -9.60
C TYR A 34 -3.90 -0.91 -9.20
N ALA A 35 -3.49 -1.03 -7.93
CA ALA A 35 -2.80 -2.20 -7.41
C ALA A 35 -3.64 -3.48 -7.56
N THR A 36 -4.94 -3.39 -7.25
CA THR A 36 -5.87 -4.53 -7.40
C THR A 36 -6.00 -4.94 -8.87
N SER A 37 -6.00 -3.98 -9.80
CA SER A 37 -6.00 -4.24 -11.25
C SER A 37 -4.73 -4.97 -11.73
N LEU A 38 -3.59 -4.71 -11.08
CA LEU A 38 -2.32 -5.41 -11.30
C LEU A 38 -2.27 -6.79 -10.59
N GLY A 39 -3.32 -7.18 -9.87
CA GLY A 39 -3.41 -8.46 -9.16
C GLY A 39 -2.84 -8.44 -7.75
N VAL A 40 -2.47 -7.27 -7.22
CA VAL A 40 -2.06 -7.11 -5.82
C VAL A 40 -3.29 -7.29 -4.94
N ARG A 41 -3.16 -8.09 -3.87
CA ARG A 41 -4.26 -8.39 -2.97
C ARG A 41 -3.99 -7.86 -1.56
N PRO A 42 -5.03 -7.44 -0.83
CA PRO A 42 -4.90 -7.12 0.58
C PRO A 42 -4.55 -8.37 1.40
N PRO A 43 -4.13 -8.19 2.68
CA PRO A 43 -3.78 -9.29 3.57
C PRO A 43 -4.96 -10.23 3.86
N ASP A 44 -6.19 -9.70 3.88
CA ASP A 44 -7.42 -10.47 4.08
C ASP A 44 -8.60 -9.94 3.22
N ASP A 45 -9.66 -10.76 3.08
CA ASP A 45 -10.85 -10.45 2.26
C ASP A 45 -11.80 -9.39 2.85
N ARG A 46 -11.47 -8.75 3.98
CA ARG A 46 -12.34 -7.70 4.52
C ARG A 46 -12.39 -6.51 3.56
N PRO A 47 -13.56 -5.89 3.36
CA PRO A 47 -13.63 -4.65 2.61
C PRO A 47 -12.98 -3.51 3.41
N GLY A 48 -12.53 -2.47 2.71
CA GLY A 48 -12.00 -1.25 3.34
C GLY A 48 -10.49 -1.18 3.49
N TRP A 49 -9.75 -2.14 2.93
CA TRP A 49 -8.31 -2.04 2.77
C TRP A 49 -7.92 -0.96 1.75
N TYR A 50 -6.89 -0.19 2.06
CA TYR A 50 -6.30 0.78 1.15
C TYR A 50 -4.79 0.85 1.31
N ILE A 51 -4.10 1.25 0.24
CA ILE A 51 -2.64 1.36 0.19
C ILE A 51 -2.23 2.79 0.50
N VAL A 52 -1.32 2.96 1.46
CA VAL A 52 -0.67 4.25 1.77
C VAL A 52 0.82 4.17 1.51
N LEU A 53 1.42 5.32 1.21
CA LEU A 53 2.87 5.51 1.31
C LEU A 53 3.23 5.86 2.74
N GLU A 54 3.99 4.99 3.40
CA GLU A 54 4.55 5.31 4.71
C GLU A 54 5.90 6.00 4.59
N TYR A 55 6.11 6.96 5.47
CA TYR A 55 7.36 7.68 5.62
C TYR A 55 7.96 7.38 6.99
N ALA A 56 9.28 7.24 7.03
CA ALA A 56 10.06 7.19 8.25
C ALA A 56 9.97 8.55 8.99
N PRO A 57 10.31 8.63 10.28
CA PRO A 57 10.30 9.90 11.02
C PRO A 57 11.24 10.96 10.43
N ASP A 58 12.25 10.55 9.65
CA ASP A 58 13.15 11.43 8.89
C ASP A 58 12.61 11.81 7.50
N LEU A 59 11.35 11.51 7.20
CA LEU A 59 10.66 11.73 5.92
C LEU A 59 11.18 10.91 4.74
N THR A 60 12.02 9.91 4.97
CA THR A 60 12.37 8.93 3.93
C THR A 60 11.20 7.99 3.66
N GLU A 61 10.90 7.75 2.39
CA GLU A 61 9.90 6.78 1.96
C GLU A 61 10.28 5.37 2.43
N ARG A 62 9.41 4.75 3.23
CA ARG A 62 9.60 3.35 3.64
C ARG A 62 9.06 2.39 2.59
N GLY A 63 7.94 2.76 1.97
CA GLY A 63 7.28 1.93 0.98
C GLY A 63 5.77 1.99 1.10
N LEU A 64 5.11 1.05 0.42
CA LEU A 64 3.65 0.96 0.35
C LEU A 64 3.14 -0.06 1.36
N PHE A 65 2.12 0.34 2.13
CA PHE A 65 1.55 -0.49 3.19
C PHE A 65 0.03 -0.56 3.07
N TRP A 66 -0.53 -1.72 3.41
CA TRP A 66 -1.95 -1.93 3.56
C TRP A 66 -2.44 -1.38 4.90
N VAL A 67 -3.41 -0.48 4.86
CA VAL A 67 -4.10 0.05 6.02
C VAL A 67 -5.52 -0.46 6.01
N GLY A 68 -5.93 -1.06 7.13
CA GLY A 68 -7.25 -1.64 7.29
C GLY A 68 -8.26 -0.61 7.76
N PRO A 69 -9.56 -0.90 7.64
CA PRO A 69 -10.64 0.01 8.05
C PRO A 69 -10.74 0.25 9.56
N ASP A 70 -10.05 -0.54 10.37
CA ASP A 70 -9.97 -0.39 11.84
C ASP A 70 -8.79 0.49 12.30
N ASP A 71 -7.91 0.87 11.37
CA ASP A 71 -6.72 1.71 11.61
C ASP A 71 -7.07 3.16 11.18
N GLU A 72 -7.97 3.81 11.93
CA GLU A 72 -8.35 5.23 11.78
C GLU A 72 -7.85 6.06 12.97
#